data_AF-A0A4R2LBS4-F1
#
_entry.id   AF-A0A4R2LBS4-F1
#
_cell.length_a   1.000
_cell.length_b   1.000
_cell.length_c   1.000
_cell.angle_alpha   90.00
_cell.angle_beta   90.00
_cell.angle_gamma   90.00
#
_symmetry.space_group_name_H-M   'P 1'
#
loop_
_entity.id
_entity.type
_entity.pdbx_description
1 polymer ?
#
loop_
_entity_poly.entity_id
_entity_poly.type
_entity_poly.pdbx_seq_one_letter_code
_entity_poly.pdbx_strand_id
1 'polypeptide(L)'
;MQRTARTTPLAGTAALLLVAGTAAAQTDWLALCSKCLNPSIVSKSGIGTANAVAEARISRQDAEGWCANWAPGQNLAACVREQLATEEARRTYRASADCTRGRITAIDGSPYTLAGTWSSDVGKGRSKWRDASGRIVGQDNASNGLAIAQQWEVLCPGGTRATPAPAPRVTTPAPAPRAAPGGVFAVGQAVDARYGGAWVRGRVIRIHPGAGQVEYEIRLDNGQRGIVPAQMLRPAGG
;
A
#
# COMPACT_ATOMS: atom_id res chain seq x y z
N MET A 1 85.37 -13.91 -17.32
CA MET A 1 84.90 -14.18 -18.70
C MET A 1 83.39 -14.11 -18.71
N GLN A 2 82.85 -13.28 -19.60
CA GLN A 2 81.44 -12.95 -19.79
C GLN A 2 80.65 -14.16 -20.32
N ARG A 3 79.37 -14.28 -19.94
CA ARG A 3 78.29 -14.70 -20.85
C ARG A 3 76.91 -14.30 -20.30
N THR A 4 76.42 -13.22 -20.87
CA THR A 4 75.05 -12.70 -20.87
C THR A 4 74.19 -13.48 -21.87
N ALA A 5 72.93 -13.79 -21.54
CA ALA A 5 71.78 -13.85 -22.49
C ALA A 5 70.48 -14.13 -21.70
N ARG A 6 69.62 -13.12 -21.50
CA ARG A 6 68.45 -12.74 -22.34
C ARG A 6 67.19 -13.55 -21.98
N THR A 7 66.38 -12.97 -21.10
CA THR A 7 65.00 -13.39 -20.84
C THR A 7 64.07 -12.40 -21.54
N THR A 8 63.32 -12.88 -22.53
CA THR A 8 62.33 -12.11 -23.30
C THR A 8 61.03 -12.02 -22.50
N PRO A 9 60.45 -10.83 -22.22
CA PRO A 9 59.09 -10.76 -21.71
C PRO A 9 58.08 -10.87 -22.87
N LEU A 10 57.21 -11.87 -22.79
CA LEU A 10 55.99 -11.98 -23.58
C LEU A 10 55.07 -10.81 -23.20
N ALA A 11 54.86 -9.88 -24.14
CA ALA A 11 53.84 -8.86 -24.04
C ALA A 11 52.45 -9.52 -24.17
N GLY A 12 51.86 -9.88 -23.04
CA GLY A 12 50.45 -10.29 -22.95
C GLY A 12 49.55 -9.07 -23.12
N THR A 13 48.91 -8.95 -24.28
CA THR A 13 47.86 -7.96 -24.52
C THR A 13 46.64 -8.35 -23.69
N ALA A 14 46.50 -7.73 -22.51
CA ALA A 14 45.30 -7.85 -21.70
C ALA A 14 44.15 -7.10 -22.40
N ALA A 15 43.32 -7.84 -23.14
CA ALA A 15 42.05 -7.34 -23.61
C ALA A 15 41.14 -7.09 -22.40
N LEU A 16 41.04 -5.83 -21.97
CA LEU A 16 40.01 -5.38 -21.03
C LEU A 16 38.66 -5.50 -21.73
N LEU A 17 37.98 -6.64 -21.50
CA LEU A 17 36.54 -6.78 -21.71
C LEU A 17 35.84 -5.82 -20.74
N LEU A 18 35.45 -4.65 -21.25
CA LEU A 18 34.45 -3.79 -20.64
C LEU A 18 33.13 -4.56 -20.61
N VAL A 19 32.89 -5.31 -19.53
CA VAL A 19 31.57 -5.80 -19.19
C VAL A 19 30.76 -4.55 -18.83
N ALA A 20 30.03 -4.02 -19.82
CA ALA A 20 28.97 -3.06 -19.58
C ALA A 20 27.91 -3.78 -18.74
N GLY A 21 28.05 -3.67 -17.42
CA GLY A 21 27.00 -4.07 -16.50
C GLY A 21 25.79 -3.20 -16.80
N THR A 22 24.80 -3.75 -17.49
CA THR A 22 23.45 -3.20 -17.48
C THR A 22 22.97 -3.29 -16.04
N ALA A 23 23.12 -2.20 -15.29
CA ALA A 23 22.42 -2.03 -14.04
C ALA A 23 20.93 -2.18 -14.36
N ALA A 24 20.31 -3.27 -13.92
CA ALA A 24 18.86 -3.38 -13.93
C ALA A 24 18.34 -2.19 -13.13
N ALA A 25 17.71 -1.23 -13.81
CA ALA A 25 17.04 -0.15 -13.13
C ALA A 25 16.01 -0.80 -12.20
N GLN A 26 16.20 -0.67 -10.89
CA GLN A 26 15.18 -1.05 -9.93
C GLN A 26 13.97 -0.18 -10.24
N THR A 27 12.95 -0.74 -10.87
CA THR A 27 11.72 -0.02 -11.15
C THR A 27 11.07 0.28 -9.82
N ASP A 28 10.95 1.57 -9.48
CA ASP A 28 10.19 1.99 -8.31
C ASP A 28 8.74 1.50 -8.45
N TRP A 29 8.09 1.13 -7.34
CA TRP A 29 6.70 0.66 -7.34
C TRP A 29 5.84 1.50 -6.40
N LEU A 30 4.53 1.35 -6.48
CA LEU A 30 3.59 1.85 -5.46
C LEU A 30 3.05 0.68 -4.65
N ALA A 31 3.32 0.65 -3.35
CA ALA A 31 2.84 -0.42 -2.50
C ALA A 31 1.31 -0.36 -2.34
N LEU A 32 0.63 -1.45 -2.68
CA LEU A 32 -0.80 -1.67 -2.42
C LEU A 32 -1.01 -2.37 -1.07
N CYS A 33 -0.30 -3.49 -0.86
CA CYS A 33 -0.24 -4.22 0.40
C CYS A 33 0.93 -5.22 0.38
N SER A 34 1.20 -5.88 1.51
CA SER A 34 2.36 -6.79 1.64
C SER A 34 2.30 -8.07 0.80
N LYS A 35 1.10 -8.51 0.40
CA LYS A 35 0.88 -9.68 -0.46
C LYS A 35 0.19 -9.34 -1.79
N CYS A 36 0.02 -8.05 -2.06
CA CYS A 36 -0.62 -7.60 -3.28
C CYS A 36 0.38 -7.63 -4.44
N LEU A 37 -0.16 -7.76 -5.64
CA LEU A 37 0.58 -7.52 -6.87
C LEU A 37 0.83 -6.01 -7.00
N ASN A 38 1.97 -5.54 -6.51
CA ASN A 38 2.28 -4.12 -6.48
C ASN A 38 2.64 -3.62 -7.89
N PRO A 39 2.01 -2.53 -8.37
CA PRO A 39 2.28 -2.00 -9.70
C PRO A 39 3.64 -1.28 -9.75
N SER A 40 4.38 -1.52 -10.82
CA SER A 40 5.57 -0.76 -11.17
C SER A 40 5.22 0.64 -11.69
N ILE A 41 6.00 1.65 -11.29
CA ILE A 41 5.80 3.03 -11.69
C ILE A 41 6.20 3.20 -13.16
N VAL A 42 5.27 3.75 -13.95
CA VAL A 42 5.45 4.02 -15.38
C VAL A 42 5.72 5.50 -15.65
N SER A 43 5.29 6.39 -14.74
CA SER A 43 5.55 7.83 -14.87
C SER A 43 5.66 8.50 -13.49
N LYS A 44 6.49 9.54 -13.42
CA LYS A 44 6.64 10.42 -12.26
C LYS A 44 6.68 11.86 -12.72
N SER A 45 6.07 12.77 -11.97
CA SER A 45 6.15 14.21 -12.22
C SER A 45 6.08 14.98 -10.91
N GLY A 46 6.69 16.17 -10.87
CA GLY A 46 6.62 17.07 -9.71
C GLY A 46 7.18 16.51 -8.40
N ILE A 47 8.03 15.47 -8.45
CA ILE A 47 8.57 14.78 -7.27
C ILE A 47 9.26 15.77 -6.33
N GLY A 48 8.94 15.70 -5.03
CA GLY A 48 9.44 16.62 -4.00
C GLY A 48 8.75 17.99 -3.95
N THR A 49 7.71 18.22 -4.77
CA THR A 49 6.99 19.50 -4.83
C THR A 49 5.56 19.41 -4.27
N ALA A 50 4.80 20.51 -4.35
CA ALA A 50 3.38 20.52 -3.99
C ALA A 50 2.48 19.72 -4.96
N ASN A 51 3.00 19.35 -6.13
CA ASN A 51 2.26 18.66 -7.19
C ASN A 51 2.92 17.33 -7.58
N ALA A 52 3.48 16.60 -6.61
CA ALA A 52 4.12 15.32 -6.87
C ALA A 52 3.08 14.27 -7.29
N VAL A 53 3.37 13.54 -8.36
CA VAL A 53 2.49 12.48 -8.89
C VAL A 53 3.34 11.31 -9.37
N ALA A 54 2.87 10.10 -9.08
CA ALA A 54 3.37 8.87 -9.68
C ALA A 54 2.20 8.05 -10.22
N GLU A 55 2.35 7.54 -11.43
CA GLU A 55 1.43 6.58 -12.02
C GLU A 55 2.12 5.24 -12.18
N ALA A 56 1.39 4.17 -11.87
CA ALA A 56 1.91 2.82 -11.87
C ALA A 56 0.93 1.87 -12.57
N ARG A 57 1.46 0.80 -13.15
CA ARG A 57 0.68 -0.27 -13.78
C ARG A 57 1.29 -1.61 -13.42
N ILE A 58 0.44 -2.63 -13.33
CA ILE A 58 0.89 -4.00 -13.17
C ILE A 58 1.45 -4.46 -14.52
N SER A 59 2.73 -4.76 -14.54
CA SER A 59 3.42 -5.34 -15.69
C SER A 59 3.46 -6.87 -15.60
N ARG A 60 3.82 -7.51 -16.72
CA ARG A 60 4.11 -8.95 -16.72
C ARG A 60 5.21 -9.31 -15.73
N GLN A 61 6.25 -8.48 -15.63
CA GLN A 61 7.38 -8.70 -14.73
C GLN A 61 6.93 -8.65 -13.25
N ASP A 62 6.02 -7.73 -12.90
CA ASP A 62 5.45 -7.68 -11.55
C ASP A 62 4.70 -8.98 -11.23
N ALA A 63 3.89 -9.46 -12.18
CA ALA A 63 3.13 -10.70 -12.03
C ALA A 63 4.05 -11.93 -11.93
N GLU A 64 5.12 -11.99 -12.72
CA GLU A 64 6.14 -13.04 -12.64
C GLU A 64 6.83 -13.08 -11.27
N GLY A 65 7.28 -11.92 -10.78
CA GLY A 65 7.90 -11.80 -9.46
C GLY A 65 6.94 -12.19 -8.33
N TRP A 66 5.68 -11.77 -8.42
CA TRP A 66 4.66 -12.14 -7.44
C TRP A 66 4.37 -13.64 -7.46
N CYS A 67 4.15 -14.23 -8.64
CA CYS A 67 3.84 -15.65 -8.81
C CYS A 67 5.00 -16.54 -8.32
N ALA A 68 6.24 -16.18 -8.64
CA ALA A 68 7.41 -16.92 -8.17
C ALA A 68 7.52 -16.96 -6.63
N ASN A 69 7.10 -15.88 -5.96
CA ASN A 69 7.20 -15.76 -4.51
C ASN A 69 5.98 -16.31 -3.76
N TRP A 70 4.76 -16.14 -4.29
CA TRP A 70 3.51 -16.39 -3.58
C TRP A 70 2.71 -17.59 -4.09
N ALA A 71 3.02 -18.11 -5.28
CA ALA A 71 2.45 -19.33 -5.81
C ALA A 71 3.53 -20.38 -6.18
N PRO A 72 4.49 -20.67 -5.28
CA PRO A 72 5.54 -21.64 -5.58
C PRO A 72 4.90 -23.03 -5.77
N GLY A 73 5.16 -23.65 -6.92
CA GLY A 73 4.61 -24.97 -7.28
C GLY A 73 3.46 -24.93 -8.28
N GLN A 74 2.91 -23.75 -8.59
CA GLN A 74 2.02 -23.60 -9.74
C GLN A 74 2.80 -23.44 -11.04
N ASN A 75 2.15 -23.71 -12.17
CA ASN A 75 2.70 -23.36 -13.47
C ASN A 75 2.83 -21.83 -13.57
N LEU A 76 4.07 -21.32 -13.65
CA LEU A 76 4.36 -19.89 -13.64
C LEU A 76 3.61 -19.14 -14.75
N ALA A 77 3.58 -19.68 -15.98
CA ALA A 77 2.91 -19.03 -17.10
C ALA A 77 1.39 -18.97 -16.91
N ALA A 78 0.78 -19.98 -16.28
CA ALA A 78 -0.63 -19.98 -15.94
C ALA A 78 -0.93 -18.94 -14.86
N CYS A 79 -0.17 -18.92 -13.76
CA CYS A 79 -0.32 -17.93 -12.69
C CYS A 79 -0.21 -16.49 -13.24
N VAL A 80 0.82 -16.21 -14.03
CA VAL A 80 1.02 -14.86 -14.61
C VAL A 80 -0.15 -14.46 -15.49
N ARG A 81 -0.63 -15.37 -16.35
CA ARG A 81 -1.79 -15.10 -17.22
C ARG A 81 -3.05 -14.82 -16.40
N GLU A 82 -3.30 -15.58 -15.34
CA GLU A 82 -4.45 -15.39 -14.45
C GLU A 82 -4.37 -14.06 -13.71
N GLN A 83 -3.21 -13.70 -13.15
CA GLN A 83 -3.01 -12.41 -12.48
C GLN A 83 -3.24 -11.24 -13.43
N LEU A 84 -2.69 -11.31 -14.66
CA LEU A 84 -2.86 -10.26 -15.66
C LEU A 84 -4.28 -10.20 -16.27
N ALA A 85 -5.10 -11.24 -16.09
CA ALA A 85 -6.48 -11.25 -16.55
C ALA A 85 -7.42 -10.50 -15.60
N THR A 86 -7.00 -10.23 -14.35
CA THR A 86 -7.79 -9.51 -13.35
C THR A 86 -8.05 -8.05 -13.74
N GLU A 87 -9.15 -7.48 -13.24
CA GLU A 87 -9.46 -6.06 -13.45
C GLU A 87 -8.45 -5.16 -12.73
N GLU A 88 -7.92 -5.62 -11.60
CA GLU A 88 -6.84 -4.99 -10.86
C GLU A 88 -5.60 -4.79 -11.74
N ALA A 89 -5.18 -5.82 -12.47
CA ALA A 89 -4.02 -5.74 -13.37
C ALA A 89 -4.19 -4.75 -14.53
N ARG A 90 -5.43 -4.46 -14.93
CA ARG A 90 -5.74 -3.52 -16.03
C ARG A 90 -5.82 -2.06 -15.57
N ARG A 91 -5.90 -1.81 -14.27
CA ARG A 91 -6.03 -0.45 -13.73
C ARG A 91 -4.74 0.32 -13.89
N THR A 92 -4.89 1.64 -14.13
CA THR A 92 -3.80 2.58 -13.90
C THR A 92 -3.92 3.08 -12.47
N TYR A 93 -2.87 2.86 -11.71
CA TYR A 93 -2.76 3.28 -10.32
C TYR A 93 -2.11 4.64 -10.25
N ARG A 94 -2.57 5.49 -9.33
CA ARG A 94 -2.04 6.85 -9.18
C ARG A 94 -1.94 7.21 -7.71
N ALA A 95 -0.78 7.72 -7.32
CA ALA A 95 -0.57 8.39 -6.04
C ALA A 95 -0.12 9.83 -6.30
N SER A 96 -0.51 10.75 -5.41
CA SER A 96 -0.08 12.15 -5.51
C SER A 96 0.14 12.78 -4.16
N ALA A 97 1.03 13.76 -4.07
CA ALA A 97 1.39 14.40 -2.81
C ALA A 97 1.64 15.90 -2.95
N ASP A 98 1.32 16.62 -1.88
CA ASP A 98 1.84 17.95 -1.60
C ASP A 98 2.97 17.80 -0.57
N CYS A 99 4.21 17.69 -1.08
CA CYS A 99 5.40 17.49 -0.24
C CYS A 99 5.67 18.68 0.69
N THR A 100 5.17 19.86 0.33
CA THR A 100 5.37 21.09 1.12
C THR A 100 4.40 21.20 2.30
N ARG A 101 3.28 20.49 2.24
CA ARG A 101 2.25 20.48 3.29
C ARG A 101 2.09 19.15 4.00
N GLY A 102 2.89 18.14 3.66
CA GLY A 102 2.76 16.82 4.28
C GLY A 102 1.42 16.15 3.94
N ARG A 103 0.93 16.25 2.70
CA ARG A 103 -0.34 15.62 2.29
C ARG A 103 -0.09 14.62 1.17
N ILE A 104 -0.77 13.49 1.22
CA ILE A 104 -0.72 12.46 0.18
C ILE A 104 -2.13 11.95 -0.11
N THR A 105 -2.47 11.79 -1.38
CA THR A 105 -3.55 10.90 -1.82
C THR A 105 -2.86 9.61 -2.26
N ALA A 106 -3.03 8.56 -1.46
CA ALA A 106 -2.36 7.29 -1.72
C ALA A 106 -3.03 6.56 -2.90
N ILE A 107 -2.43 5.44 -3.30
CA ILE A 107 -2.89 4.58 -4.39
C ILE A 107 -4.33 4.05 -4.20
N ASP A 108 -4.83 4.02 -2.96
CA ASP A 108 -6.21 3.66 -2.61
C ASP A 108 -7.21 4.80 -2.86
N GLY A 109 -6.75 5.94 -3.36
CA GLY A 109 -7.55 7.15 -3.60
C GLY A 109 -7.88 7.94 -2.34
N SER A 110 -7.45 7.50 -1.16
CA SER A 110 -7.76 8.15 0.10
C SER A 110 -6.74 9.24 0.45
N PRO A 111 -7.19 10.38 1.01
CA PRO A 111 -6.29 11.44 1.45
C PRO A 111 -5.76 11.17 2.85
N TYR A 112 -4.48 11.47 3.04
CA TYR A 112 -3.77 11.35 4.31
C TYR A 112 -2.93 12.60 4.58
N THR A 113 -2.75 12.89 5.87
CA THR A 113 -1.94 14.00 6.36
C THR A 113 -0.82 13.51 7.26
N LEU A 114 0.37 14.08 7.10
CA LEU A 114 1.56 13.68 7.85
C LEU A 114 1.39 14.06 9.33
N ALA A 115 1.67 13.11 10.19
CA ALA A 115 1.55 13.22 11.65
C ALA A 115 2.88 12.94 12.36
N GLY A 116 4.00 13.18 11.66
CA GLY A 116 5.36 12.95 12.14
C GLY A 116 5.92 11.61 11.66
N THR A 117 6.80 11.01 12.46
CA THR A 117 7.42 9.71 12.18
C THR A 117 7.16 8.73 13.31
N TRP A 118 7.23 7.44 13.00
CA TRP A 118 7.19 6.38 14.00
C TRP A 118 8.53 6.27 14.72
N SER A 119 8.48 6.16 16.05
CA SER A 119 9.67 6.07 16.90
C SER A 119 10.00 4.64 17.35
N SER A 120 9.07 3.69 17.22
CA SER A 120 9.20 2.31 17.71
C SER A 120 9.10 1.26 16.59
N ASP A 121 9.70 0.09 16.86
CA ASP A 121 9.55 -1.21 16.19
C ASP A 121 9.27 -1.17 14.66
N VAL A 122 8.12 -1.71 14.25
CA VAL A 122 7.69 -1.85 12.86
C VAL A 122 7.38 -0.46 12.29
N GLY A 123 8.19 -0.02 11.32
CA GLY A 123 8.05 1.29 10.68
C GLY A 123 8.84 2.42 11.33
N LYS A 124 9.73 2.13 12.30
CA LYS A 124 10.62 3.12 12.90
C LYS A 124 11.32 3.97 11.83
N GLY A 125 11.28 5.30 12.02
CA GLY A 125 11.84 6.29 11.11
C GLY A 125 10.96 6.63 9.91
N ARG A 126 9.91 5.84 9.63
CA ARG A 126 8.98 6.08 8.52
C ARG A 126 7.88 7.07 8.90
N SER A 127 7.27 7.66 7.87
CA SER A 127 6.20 8.64 8.03
C SER A 127 4.94 8.03 8.67
N LYS A 128 4.35 8.80 9.57
CA LYS A 128 3.11 8.50 10.28
C LYS A 128 1.99 9.32 9.68
N TRP A 129 0.82 8.72 9.53
CA TRP A 129 -0.27 9.31 8.77
C TRP A 129 -1.57 9.39 9.58
N ARG A 130 -2.33 10.45 9.34
CA ARG A 130 -3.74 10.55 9.73
C ARG A 130 -4.61 10.39 8.50
N ASP A 131 -5.68 9.60 8.64
CA ASP A 131 -6.74 9.51 7.64
C ASP A 131 -7.59 10.78 7.58
N ALA A 132 -8.56 10.80 6.65
CA ALA A 132 -9.49 11.91 6.48
C ALA A 132 -10.33 12.22 7.74
N SER A 133 -10.48 11.27 8.66
CA SER A 133 -11.18 11.44 9.93
C SER A 133 -10.27 11.95 11.06
N GLY A 134 -8.99 12.20 10.77
CA GLY A 134 -7.98 12.65 11.72
C GLY A 134 -7.41 11.54 12.60
N ARG A 135 -7.80 10.28 12.39
CA ARG A 135 -7.30 9.13 13.16
C ARG A 135 -5.95 8.69 12.62
N ILE A 136 -5.07 8.28 13.52
CA ILE A 136 -3.76 7.73 13.16
C ILE A 136 -3.96 6.38 12.50
N VAL A 137 -3.40 6.23 11.30
CA VAL A 137 -3.31 4.94 10.59
C VAL A 137 -2.25 4.10 11.29
N GLY A 138 -2.55 2.82 11.56
CA GLY A 138 -1.59 1.92 12.23
C GLY A 138 -0.29 1.75 11.44
N GLN A 139 0.82 1.50 12.14
CA GLN A 139 2.18 1.47 11.58
C GLN A 139 2.53 0.19 10.80
N ASP A 140 1.55 -0.66 10.50
CA ASP A 140 1.72 -2.01 9.97
C ASP A 140 1.15 -2.17 8.54
N ASN A 141 1.32 -3.36 7.98
CA ASN A 141 0.86 -3.70 6.63
C ASN A 141 -0.67 -3.88 6.53
N ALA A 142 -1.33 -4.35 7.60
CA ALA A 142 -2.79 -4.54 7.60
C ALA A 142 -3.53 -3.21 7.70
N SER A 143 -2.95 -2.24 8.41
CA SER A 143 -3.45 -0.85 8.47
C SER A 143 -3.07 -0.01 7.25
N ASN A 144 -2.26 -0.55 6.33
CA ASN A 144 -1.71 0.16 5.16
C ASN A 144 -0.67 1.27 5.46
N GLY A 145 -0.28 1.47 6.73
CA GLY A 145 0.61 2.57 7.12
C GLY A 145 1.99 2.52 6.47
N LEU A 146 2.58 1.32 6.35
CA LEU A 146 3.87 1.14 5.68
C LEU A 146 3.82 1.35 4.17
N ALA A 147 2.68 1.07 3.55
CA ALA A 147 2.49 1.30 2.12
C ALA A 147 2.38 2.79 1.82
N ILE A 148 1.60 3.53 2.62
CA ILE A 148 1.49 4.99 2.51
C ILE A 148 2.87 5.63 2.70
N ALA A 149 3.65 5.18 3.68
CA ALA A 149 5.01 5.67 3.89
C ALA A 149 5.94 5.42 2.70
N GLN A 150 5.83 4.26 2.04
CA GLN A 150 6.63 3.95 0.85
C GLN A 150 6.24 4.84 -0.33
N GLN A 151 4.95 5.04 -0.57
CA GLN A 151 4.48 5.94 -1.62
C GLN A 151 4.92 7.39 -1.35
N TRP A 152 4.94 7.82 -0.09
CA TRP A 152 5.48 9.11 0.29
C TRP A 152 6.98 9.25 -0.01
N GLU A 153 7.79 8.23 0.28
CA GLU A 153 9.24 8.24 -0.02
C GLU A 153 9.50 8.33 -1.53
N VAL A 154 8.65 7.68 -2.33
CA VAL A 154 8.66 7.78 -3.80
C VAL A 154 8.32 9.20 -4.28
N LEU A 155 7.28 9.81 -3.72
CA LEU A 155 6.76 11.10 -4.16
C LEU A 155 7.53 12.30 -3.60
N CYS A 156 8.10 12.16 -2.40
CA CYS A 156 8.75 13.22 -1.64
C CYS A 156 10.13 12.76 -1.10
N PRO A 157 11.10 12.46 -1.99
CA PRO A 157 12.46 12.12 -1.60
C PRO A 157 13.12 13.33 -0.93
N GLY A 158 13.38 13.24 0.37
CA GLY A 158 13.79 14.36 1.22
C GLY A 158 12.75 14.77 2.27
N GLY A 159 11.59 14.11 2.29
CA GLY A 159 10.54 14.36 3.28
C GLY A 159 9.82 15.69 3.08
N THR A 160 9.14 16.17 4.12
CA THR A 160 8.56 17.52 4.09
C THR A 160 9.66 18.55 4.18
N ARG A 161 9.86 19.34 3.12
CA ARG A 161 10.58 20.63 3.20
C ARG A 161 9.72 21.73 3.83
N ALA A 162 8.63 21.35 4.50
CA ALA A 162 7.66 22.25 5.08
C ALA A 162 8.33 23.13 6.15
N THR A 163 8.40 24.43 5.90
CA THR A 163 8.41 25.41 6.99
C THR A 163 7.13 25.17 7.80
N PRO A 164 7.21 25.04 9.15
CA PRO A 164 6.04 24.72 9.96
C PRO A 164 4.92 25.74 9.74
N ALA A 165 3.77 25.29 9.27
CA ALA A 165 2.56 26.11 9.28
C ALA A 165 2.08 26.28 10.74
N PRO A 166 1.63 27.47 11.15
CA PRO A 166 1.10 27.67 12.51
C PRO A 166 -0.10 26.76 12.76
N ALA A 167 -0.17 26.22 13.98
CA ALA A 167 -1.24 25.32 14.41
C ALA A 167 -2.64 25.92 14.18
N PRO A 168 -3.64 25.13 13.72
CA PRO A 168 -5.01 25.63 13.57
C PRO A 168 -5.63 25.94 14.93
N ARG A 169 -6.22 27.14 15.04
CA ARG A 169 -7.07 27.53 16.17
C ARG A 169 -8.37 26.73 16.12
N VAL A 170 -8.76 26.19 17.27
CA VAL A 170 -10.01 25.45 17.50
C VAL A 170 -11.20 26.32 17.09
N THR A 171 -12.04 25.82 16.20
CA THR A 171 -13.39 26.35 15.94
C THR A 171 -14.42 25.25 16.13
N THR A 172 -15.56 25.62 16.72
CA THR A 172 -16.64 24.82 17.31
C THR A 172 -17.29 23.82 16.32
N PRO A 173 -17.84 22.66 16.76
CA PRO A 173 -18.36 21.62 15.85
C PRO A 173 -19.78 21.92 15.33
N ALA A 174 -20.03 21.57 14.06
CA ALA A 174 -21.36 21.56 13.42
C ALA A 174 -22.08 20.20 13.60
N PRO A 175 -23.44 20.13 13.53
CA PRO A 175 -24.21 18.96 13.96
C PRO A 175 -24.27 17.82 12.91
N ALA A 176 -24.47 16.59 13.41
CA ALA A 176 -24.37 15.33 12.67
C ALA A 176 -25.62 14.98 11.81
N PRO A 177 -25.46 14.28 10.66
CA PRO A 177 -26.59 13.81 9.85
C PRO A 177 -27.14 12.42 10.27
N ARG A 178 -28.43 12.25 10.00
CA ARG A 178 -29.35 11.16 10.44
C ARG A 178 -29.32 9.93 9.48
N ALA A 179 -29.67 8.75 10.02
CA ALA A 179 -29.59 7.43 9.36
C ALA A 179 -30.65 7.18 8.26
N ALA A 180 -30.32 6.30 7.29
CA ALA A 180 -31.22 5.79 6.25
C ALA A 180 -31.74 4.36 6.57
N PRO A 181 -32.95 3.97 6.10
CA PRO A 181 -33.60 2.70 6.43
C PRO A 181 -33.38 1.59 5.38
N GLY A 182 -33.28 0.34 5.83
CA GLY A 182 -33.36 -0.86 4.96
C GLY A 182 -32.55 -2.08 5.39
N GLY A 183 -31.59 -1.94 6.31
CA GLY A 183 -30.86 -3.07 6.90
C GLY A 183 -31.51 -3.53 8.20
N VAL A 184 -31.54 -4.86 8.45
CA VAL A 184 -31.90 -5.44 9.76
C VAL A 184 -30.89 -4.99 10.85
N PHE A 185 -29.69 -4.60 10.42
CA PHE A 185 -28.64 -4.01 11.24
C PHE A 185 -28.19 -2.66 10.64
N ALA A 186 -27.94 -1.67 11.48
CA ALA A 186 -27.49 -0.34 11.06
C ALA A 186 -25.96 -0.24 11.06
N VAL A 187 -25.39 0.60 10.18
CA VAL A 187 -23.97 0.97 10.26
C VAL A 187 -23.70 1.62 11.62
N GLY A 188 -22.71 1.10 12.32
CA GLY A 188 -22.37 1.47 13.70
C GLY A 188 -23.00 0.57 14.76
N GLN A 189 -23.94 -0.31 14.43
CA GLN A 189 -24.59 -1.21 15.38
C GLN A 189 -23.63 -2.33 15.82
N ALA A 190 -23.62 -2.61 17.13
CA ALA A 190 -22.89 -3.74 17.69
C ALA A 190 -23.67 -5.05 17.44
N VAL A 191 -22.98 -6.04 16.89
CA VAL A 191 -23.54 -7.33 16.49
C VAL A 191 -22.55 -8.44 16.84
N ASP A 192 -23.05 -9.64 17.13
CA ASP A 192 -22.18 -10.82 17.16
C ASP A 192 -22.18 -11.45 15.77
N ALA A 193 -21.00 -11.76 15.25
CA ALA A 193 -20.82 -12.38 13.95
C ALA A 193 -20.20 -13.78 14.07
N ARG A 194 -20.70 -14.72 13.28
CA ARG A 194 -20.21 -16.09 13.29
C ARG A 194 -18.88 -16.19 12.52
N TYR A 195 -17.79 -16.47 13.22
CA TYR A 195 -16.44 -16.57 12.68
C TYR A 195 -15.76 -17.86 13.15
N GLY A 196 -15.34 -18.73 12.22
CA GLY A 196 -14.61 -19.96 12.53
C GLY A 196 -15.35 -20.98 13.43
N GLY A 197 -16.69 -20.90 13.49
CA GLY A 197 -17.54 -21.74 14.34
C GLY A 197 -18.02 -21.07 15.64
N ALA A 198 -17.44 -19.94 16.04
CA ALA A 198 -17.79 -19.19 17.25
C ALA A 198 -18.48 -17.86 16.92
N TRP A 199 -19.24 -17.31 17.89
CA TRP A 199 -19.83 -15.97 17.79
C TRP A 199 -18.86 -14.95 18.38
N VAL A 200 -18.41 -14.01 17.56
CA VAL A 200 -17.44 -12.99 17.96
C VAL A 200 -18.10 -11.62 17.85
N ARG A 201 -17.98 -10.83 18.93
CA ARG A 201 -18.56 -9.48 18.97
C ARG A 201 -17.86 -8.58 17.96
N GLY A 202 -18.63 -7.73 17.31
CA GLY A 202 -18.15 -6.76 16.35
C GLY A 202 -19.14 -5.63 16.11
N ARG A 203 -18.85 -4.84 15.10
CA ARG A 203 -19.66 -3.68 14.71
C ARG A 203 -19.84 -3.64 13.21
N VAL A 204 -21.07 -3.45 12.76
CA VAL A 204 -21.37 -3.19 11.35
C VAL A 204 -20.71 -1.88 10.97
N ILE A 205 -19.86 -1.92 9.95
CA ILE A 205 -19.06 -0.79 9.49
C ILE A 205 -19.47 -0.36 8.08
N ARG A 206 -20.12 -1.25 7.32
CA ARG A 206 -20.71 -0.96 6.02
C ARG A 206 -21.82 -1.96 5.69
N ILE A 207 -22.82 -1.51 4.94
CA ILE A 207 -23.89 -2.36 4.40
C ILE A 207 -23.74 -2.36 2.88
N HIS A 208 -23.69 -3.56 2.30
CA HIS A 208 -23.61 -3.80 0.87
C HIS A 208 -24.97 -4.33 0.38
N PRO A 209 -25.80 -3.51 -0.26
CA PRO A 209 -27.05 -3.98 -0.86
C PRO A 209 -26.77 -4.76 -2.14
N GLY A 210 -27.16 -6.05 -2.18
CA GLY A 210 -27.05 -6.92 -3.35
C GLY A 210 -28.43 -7.34 -3.89
N ALA A 211 -28.49 -7.74 -5.16
CA ALA A 211 -29.74 -8.07 -5.87
C ALA A 211 -30.52 -9.30 -5.34
N GLY A 212 -30.01 -9.97 -4.30
CA GLY A 212 -30.66 -11.15 -3.68
C GLY A 212 -30.38 -11.34 -2.18
N GLN A 213 -29.36 -10.70 -1.59
CA GLN A 213 -29.11 -10.67 -0.15
C GLN A 213 -28.31 -9.43 0.25
N VAL A 214 -28.56 -8.91 1.45
CA VAL A 214 -27.81 -7.78 2.03
C VAL A 214 -26.61 -8.34 2.81
N GLU A 215 -25.42 -7.87 2.44
CA GLU A 215 -24.16 -8.24 3.09
C GLU A 215 -23.68 -7.12 4.01
N TYR A 216 -23.11 -7.50 5.13
CA TYR A 216 -22.69 -6.57 6.17
C TYR A 216 -21.19 -6.72 6.36
N GLU A 217 -20.46 -5.65 6.09
CA GLU A 217 -19.06 -5.55 6.49
C GLU A 217 -19.04 -5.27 7.98
N ILE A 218 -18.32 -6.11 8.71
CA ILE A 218 -18.25 -6.08 10.16
C ILE A 218 -16.80 -6.05 10.56
N ARG A 219 -16.51 -5.21 11.55
CA ARG A 219 -15.24 -5.28 12.28
C ARG A 219 -15.48 -6.00 13.60
N LEU A 220 -14.83 -7.13 13.76
CA LEU A 220 -14.81 -7.91 14.98
C LEU A 220 -13.87 -7.26 16.00
N ASP A 221 -14.17 -7.44 17.28
CA ASP A 221 -13.41 -6.89 18.40
C ASP A 221 -12.03 -7.54 18.53
N ASN A 222 -11.85 -8.74 17.95
CA ASN A 222 -10.54 -9.38 17.79
C ASN A 222 -9.66 -8.73 16.70
N GLY A 223 -10.08 -7.58 16.15
CA GLY A 223 -9.36 -6.81 15.14
C GLY A 223 -9.56 -7.30 13.70
N GLN A 224 -10.24 -8.43 13.50
CA GLN A 224 -10.51 -8.97 12.16
C GLN A 224 -11.71 -8.27 11.52
N ARG A 225 -11.72 -8.23 10.20
CA ARG A 225 -12.85 -7.74 9.40
C ARG A 225 -13.33 -8.85 8.47
N GLY A 226 -14.64 -8.95 8.32
CA GLY A 226 -15.28 -9.89 7.43
C GLY A 226 -16.55 -9.29 6.85
N ILE A 227 -16.90 -9.68 5.62
CA ILE A 227 -18.21 -9.44 5.02
C ILE A 227 -19.02 -10.70 5.24
N VAL A 228 -20.18 -10.57 5.89
CA VAL A 228 -21.06 -11.72 6.13
C VAL A 228 -22.52 -11.37 5.84
N PRO A 229 -23.34 -12.34 5.42
CA PRO A 229 -24.77 -12.13 5.23
C PRO A 229 -25.50 -11.98 6.58
N ALA A 230 -26.70 -11.38 6.57
CA ALA A 230 -27.51 -11.14 7.77
C ALA A 230 -27.70 -12.37 8.68
N GLN A 231 -27.80 -13.56 8.09
CA GLN A 231 -27.97 -14.84 8.81
C GLN A 231 -26.77 -15.24 9.69
N MET A 232 -25.60 -14.65 9.45
CA MET A 232 -24.39 -14.85 10.25
C MET A 232 -24.17 -13.74 11.27
N LEU A 233 -25.17 -12.87 11.45
CA LEU A 233 -25.20 -11.77 12.40
C LEU A 233 -26.37 -11.91 13.37
N ARG A 234 -26.15 -11.55 14.63
CA ARG A 234 -27.22 -11.38 15.62
C ARG A 234 -27.02 -10.10 16.44
N PRO A 235 -28.08 -9.49 16.99
CA PRO A 235 -27.96 -8.36 17.88
C PRO A 235 -27.12 -8.74 19.11
N ALA A 236 -26.18 -7.89 19.47
CA ALA A 236 -25.27 -8.21 20.57
C ALA A 236 -25.90 -7.82 21.92
N GLY A 237 -26.61 -8.76 22.57
CA GLY A 237 -27.20 -8.57 23.91
C GLY A 237 -28.54 -9.26 24.18
N GLY A 238 -28.73 -10.50 23.72
CA GLY A 238 -29.88 -11.35 24.09
C GLY A 238 -29.40 -12.63 24.76
#